data_AF-A0A2N8TAY9-F1
#
_entry.id   AF-A0A2N8TAY9-F1
#
_cell.length_a   1.000
_cell.length_b   1.000
_cell.length_c   1.000
_cell.angle_alpha   90.00
_cell.angle_beta   90.00
_cell.angle_gamma   90.00
#
_symmetry.space_group_name_H-M   'P 1'
#
loop_
_entity.id
_entity.type
_entity.pdbx_description
1 polymer ?
#
loop_
_entity_poly.entity_id
_entity_poly.type
_entity_poly.pdbx_seq_one_letter_code
_entity_poly.pdbx_strand_id
1 'polypeptide(L)'
;MISRALTPSMAITEDLAAVQLPSGIDHHRVRVTAARNIKGGDLLVGIDDGTLTHAAGLRSARPFPRARYALPQQRPAQFGNPGCIALDGQTYTAGPYDLVLYVPAAWCPVGYRPGQRVERIGWQLPEQAWQQPRRYAQRGTIRRVDDDGLVRVQWDGDEHQFLTPRDVIRPVDPADIDQERSETGGFATGDRVTFGPGPSAGLVLELYRPAFYGPFRARVLWDGTPPHEDTFTTDRLTVTEPTAA
;
A
#
# COMPACT_ATOMS: atom_id res chain seq x y z
N MET A 1 -1.66 -24.56 16.50
CA MET A 1 -1.63 -23.40 17.42
C MET A 1 -2.93 -22.64 17.23
N ILE A 2 -3.79 -22.56 18.26
CA ILE A 2 -5.17 -22.06 18.14
C ILE A 2 -5.16 -20.53 18.03
N SER A 3 -5.39 -20.01 16.82
CA SER A 3 -5.66 -18.58 16.61
C SER A 3 -7.10 -18.29 17.05
N ARG A 4 -7.33 -18.08 18.35
CA ARG A 4 -8.58 -17.45 18.82
C ARG A 4 -8.42 -15.95 18.65
N ALA A 5 -9.21 -15.36 17.75
CA ALA A 5 -9.35 -13.91 17.67
C ALA A 5 -9.82 -13.40 19.04
N LEU A 6 -9.04 -12.52 19.67
CA LEU A 6 -9.45 -11.89 20.91
C LEU A 6 -10.47 -10.81 20.57
N THR A 7 -11.60 -10.82 21.27
CA THR A 7 -12.54 -9.69 21.23
C THR A 7 -11.87 -8.49 21.90
N PRO A 8 -11.95 -7.28 21.31
CA PRO A 8 -11.41 -6.08 21.94
C PRO A 8 -12.04 -5.85 23.33
N SER A 9 -11.28 -5.28 24.27
CA SER A 9 -11.82 -4.82 25.55
C SER A 9 -12.68 -3.56 25.36
N MET A 10 -13.49 -3.18 26.36
CA MET A 10 -14.26 -1.92 26.33
C MET A 10 -13.39 -0.69 26.08
N ALA A 11 -12.18 -0.62 26.65
CA ALA A 11 -11.26 0.50 26.47
C ALA A 11 -10.84 0.69 24.99
N ILE A 12 -10.63 -0.42 24.26
CA ILE A 12 -10.34 -0.38 22.83
C ILE A 12 -11.54 0.15 22.02
N THR A 13 -12.77 -0.06 22.50
CA THR A 13 -13.98 0.36 21.78
C THR A 13 -14.13 1.89 21.77
N GLU A 14 -13.74 2.57 22.86
CA GLU A 14 -13.77 4.04 22.93
C GLU A 14 -12.68 4.67 22.04
N ASP A 15 -11.46 4.14 22.07
CA ASP A 15 -10.36 4.58 21.21
C ASP A 15 -10.69 4.40 19.71
N LEU A 16 -11.44 3.35 19.37
CA LEU A 16 -11.83 3.04 18.00
C LEU A 16 -12.94 3.94 17.44
N ALA A 17 -13.69 4.65 18.28
CA ALA A 17 -14.74 5.57 17.83
C ALA A 17 -14.20 6.71 16.94
N ALA A 18 -12.90 7.02 17.06
CA ALA A 18 -12.23 8.01 16.23
C ALA A 18 -11.87 7.51 14.81
N VAL A 19 -11.93 6.19 14.55
CA VAL A 19 -11.62 5.63 13.23
C VAL A 19 -12.87 5.59 12.36
N GLN A 20 -12.79 6.27 11.23
CA GLN A 20 -13.79 6.15 10.18
C GLN A 20 -13.63 4.80 9.48
N LEU A 21 -14.60 3.89 9.71
CA LEU A 21 -14.71 2.62 8.99
C LEU A 21 -15.51 2.79 7.69
N PRO A 22 -15.30 1.91 6.68
CA PRO A 22 -16.13 1.88 5.49
C PRO A 22 -17.63 1.74 5.84
N SER A 23 -18.48 2.34 5.01
CA SER A 23 -19.93 2.32 5.22
C SER A 23 -20.47 0.90 5.43
N GLY A 24 -21.27 0.71 6.48
CA GLY A 24 -21.87 -0.58 6.83
C GLY A 24 -20.97 -1.52 7.62
N ILE A 25 -19.74 -1.10 7.96
CA ILE A 25 -18.86 -1.81 8.90
C ILE A 25 -18.96 -1.17 10.26
N ASP A 26 -19.32 -1.97 11.24
CA ASP A 26 -19.44 -1.56 12.63
C ASP A 26 -18.18 -1.94 13.41
N HIS A 27 -17.76 -1.07 14.34
CA HIS A 27 -16.64 -1.27 15.24
C HIS A 27 -16.71 -2.58 16.03
N HIS A 28 -17.90 -3.15 16.30
CA HIS A 28 -18.02 -4.48 16.93
C HIS A 28 -17.45 -5.63 16.07
N ARG A 29 -17.19 -5.39 14.78
CA ARG A 29 -16.56 -6.36 13.87
C ARG A 29 -15.03 -6.32 13.93
N VAL A 30 -14.45 -5.38 14.65
CA VAL A 30 -13.00 -5.31 14.84
C VAL A 30 -12.53 -6.47 15.72
N ARG A 31 -11.41 -7.07 15.33
CA ARG A 31 -10.75 -8.19 16.00
C ARG A 31 -9.29 -7.85 16.24
N VAL A 32 -8.70 -8.53 17.22
CA VAL A 32 -7.28 -8.47 17.50
C VAL A 32 -6.62 -9.75 17.01
N THR A 33 -5.54 -9.64 16.25
CA THR A 33 -4.68 -10.78 15.86
C THR A 33 -3.21 -10.37 15.79
N ALA A 34 -2.31 -11.33 15.68
CA ALA A 34 -0.90 -11.05 15.42
C ALA A 34 -0.71 -10.58 13.97
N ALA A 35 0.21 -9.63 13.73
CA ALA A 35 0.54 -9.09 12.41
C ALA A 35 0.78 -10.17 11.34
N ARG A 36 1.46 -11.26 11.68
CA ARG A 36 1.72 -12.39 10.77
C ARG A 36 0.48 -13.14 10.27
N ASN A 37 -0.67 -12.94 10.92
CA ASN A 37 -1.93 -13.59 10.56
C ASN A 37 -2.81 -12.71 9.67
N ILE A 38 -2.43 -11.44 9.46
CA ILE A 38 -3.12 -10.53 8.56
C ILE A 38 -2.95 -11.02 7.12
N LYS A 39 -4.04 -11.01 6.37
CA LYS A 39 -4.10 -11.43 4.98
C LYS A 39 -4.38 -10.24 4.06
N GLY A 40 -4.02 -10.39 2.79
CA GLY A 40 -4.45 -9.43 1.77
C GLY A 40 -5.96 -9.28 1.75
N GLY A 41 -6.44 -8.03 1.74
CA GLY A 41 -7.87 -7.69 1.74
C GLY A 41 -8.52 -7.60 3.13
N ASP A 42 -7.83 -7.93 4.23
CA ASP A 42 -8.29 -7.58 5.57
C ASP A 42 -8.32 -6.04 5.72
N LEU A 43 -9.28 -5.48 6.46
CA LEU A 43 -9.31 -4.04 6.72
C LEU A 43 -8.56 -3.74 8.02
N LEU A 44 -7.43 -3.07 7.91
CA LEU A 44 -6.63 -2.61 9.04
C LEU A 44 -7.25 -1.38 9.67
N VAL A 45 -7.29 -1.35 11.00
CA VAL A 45 -7.92 -0.27 11.78
C VAL A 45 -6.92 0.39 12.73
N GLY A 46 -5.91 -0.34 13.19
CA GLY A 46 -4.89 0.18 14.09
C GLY A 46 -3.96 -0.90 14.63
N ILE A 47 -3.16 -0.52 15.62
CA ILE A 47 -2.27 -1.40 16.37
C ILE A 47 -2.79 -1.46 17.82
N ASP A 48 -2.70 -2.63 18.46
CA ASP A 48 -2.92 -2.76 19.91
C ASP A 48 -1.55 -2.63 20.59
N ASP A 49 -1.44 -1.72 21.56
CA ASP A 49 -0.19 -1.48 22.31
C ASP A 49 0.18 -2.66 23.22
N GLY A 50 -0.71 -3.65 23.36
CA GLY A 50 -0.38 -4.92 24.00
C GLY A 50 0.55 -5.77 23.13
N THR A 51 1.66 -6.23 23.70
CA THR A 51 2.35 -7.39 23.16
C THR A 51 1.62 -8.67 23.62
N LEU A 52 1.64 -9.74 22.82
CA LEU A 52 1.15 -11.05 23.26
C LEU A 52 1.84 -11.56 24.56
N THR A 53 3.02 -11.01 24.87
CA THR A 53 3.85 -11.36 26.03
C THR A 53 3.56 -10.54 27.29
N HIS A 54 2.89 -9.38 27.20
CA HIS A 54 2.56 -8.54 28.37
C HIS A 54 1.04 -8.56 28.65
N ALA A 55 0.63 -9.46 29.55
CA ALA A 55 -0.78 -9.59 29.95
C ALA A 55 -1.24 -8.57 31.03
N ALA A 56 -0.32 -7.79 31.62
CA ALA A 56 -0.56 -7.09 32.89
C ALA A 56 -0.68 -5.55 32.80
N GLY A 57 -1.05 -4.99 31.65
CA GLY A 57 -1.22 -3.54 31.46
C GLY A 57 -2.61 -3.16 30.96
N LEU A 58 -3.00 -1.88 31.16
CA LEU A 58 -4.11 -1.26 30.44
C LEU A 58 -3.80 -1.34 28.94
N ARG A 59 -4.56 -2.13 28.19
CA ARG A 59 -4.42 -2.21 26.73
C ARG A 59 -5.04 -0.97 26.12
N SER A 60 -4.22 -0.14 25.46
CA SER A 60 -4.66 0.96 24.63
C SER A 60 -4.65 0.56 23.16
N ALA A 61 -5.61 1.06 22.40
CA ALA A 61 -5.54 0.98 20.95
C ALA A 61 -4.82 2.21 20.40
N ARG A 62 -3.97 2.00 19.40
CA ARG A 62 -3.48 3.05 18.51
C ARG A 62 -4.21 2.94 17.19
N PRO A 63 -5.39 3.57 17.07
CA PRO A 63 -6.09 3.63 15.81
C PRO A 63 -5.20 4.26 14.74
N PHE A 64 -5.25 3.73 13.53
CA PHE A 64 -4.71 4.44 12.38
C PHE A 64 -5.56 5.67 12.11
N PRO A 65 -4.98 6.74 11.55
CA PRO A 65 -5.75 7.91 11.13
C PRO A 65 -6.93 7.54 10.22
N ARG A 66 -6.79 6.45 9.45
CA ARG A 66 -7.82 5.89 8.56
C ARG A 66 -7.68 4.38 8.47
N ALA A 67 -8.81 3.68 8.33
CA ALA A 67 -8.79 2.26 8.05
C ALA A 67 -8.32 2.00 6.60
N ARG A 68 -7.49 0.97 6.39
CA ARG A 68 -6.91 0.65 5.06
C ARG A 68 -6.95 -0.83 4.77
N TYR A 69 -7.15 -1.20 3.51
CA TYR A 69 -7.03 -2.61 3.12
C TYR A 69 -5.56 -3.06 3.19
N ALA A 70 -5.36 -4.18 3.87
CA ALA A 70 -4.09 -4.83 4.07
C ALA A 70 -3.55 -5.34 2.74
N LEU A 71 -2.26 -5.15 2.58
CA LEU A 71 -1.46 -5.74 1.52
C LEU A 71 -0.12 -6.18 2.12
N PRO A 72 -0.14 -7.20 2.99
CA PRO A 72 1.00 -7.53 3.84
C PRO A 72 2.21 -7.93 3.01
N GLN A 73 3.34 -7.23 3.22
CA GLN A 73 4.61 -7.52 2.55
C GLN A 73 5.70 -7.78 3.60
N GLN A 74 6.49 -8.84 3.41
CA GLN A 74 7.68 -9.03 4.23
C GLN A 74 8.70 -7.95 3.92
N ARG A 75 9.18 -7.26 4.97
CA ARG A 75 10.20 -6.24 4.81
C ARG A 75 11.56 -6.93 4.57
N PRO A 76 12.32 -6.53 3.55
CA PRO A 76 13.66 -7.07 3.32
C PRO A 76 14.55 -6.92 4.57
N ALA A 77 15.35 -7.95 4.87
CA ALA A 77 16.19 -8.00 6.08
C ALA A 77 17.19 -6.84 6.20
N GLN A 78 17.59 -6.25 5.07
CA GLN A 78 18.53 -5.13 4.98
C GLN A 78 18.04 -3.84 5.65
N PHE A 79 16.75 -3.75 5.97
CA PHE A 79 16.16 -2.57 6.62
C PHE A 79 16.35 -2.51 8.16
N GLY A 80 17.26 -3.31 8.72
CA GLY A 80 17.65 -3.24 10.13
C GLY A 80 16.66 -3.82 11.14
N ASN A 81 15.47 -4.26 10.70
CA ASN A 81 14.53 -5.00 11.52
C ASN A 81 14.02 -6.25 10.76
N PRO A 82 14.82 -7.32 10.68
CA PRO A 82 14.47 -8.52 9.94
C PRO A 82 13.22 -9.17 10.52
N GLY A 83 12.27 -9.52 9.65
CA GLY A 83 11.02 -10.20 10.03
C GLY A 83 9.83 -9.27 10.27
N CYS A 84 9.99 -7.95 10.16
CA CYS A 84 8.86 -7.02 10.13
C CYS A 84 7.98 -7.22 8.89
N ILE A 85 6.69 -6.93 9.05
CA ILE A 85 5.66 -7.01 8.03
C ILE A 85 5.12 -5.60 7.80
N ALA A 86 5.17 -5.11 6.57
CA ALA A 86 4.45 -3.90 6.17
C ALA A 86 2.99 -4.30 5.89
N LEU A 87 2.10 -4.03 6.83
CA LEU A 87 0.71 -4.52 6.85
C LEU A 87 -0.12 -3.98 5.69
N ASP A 88 0.07 -2.70 5.37
CA ASP A 88 -0.56 -1.98 4.26
C ASP A 88 0.34 -1.96 3.01
N GLY A 89 1.43 -2.72 3.02
CA GLY A 89 2.45 -2.72 1.97
C GLY A 89 3.39 -1.50 1.97
N GLN A 90 3.14 -0.47 2.79
CA GLN A 90 3.87 0.81 2.70
C GLN A 90 4.38 1.32 4.05
N THR A 91 3.47 1.69 4.94
CA THR A 91 3.70 2.64 6.02
C THR A 91 3.65 1.96 7.38
N TYR A 92 2.71 1.04 7.54
CA TYR A 92 2.44 0.42 8.84
C TYR A 92 3.25 -0.87 8.99
N THR A 93 4.45 -0.74 9.54
CA THR A 93 5.31 -1.88 9.85
C THR A 93 5.05 -2.40 11.25
N ALA A 94 4.91 -3.71 11.39
CA ALA A 94 4.77 -4.40 12.66
C ALA A 94 5.71 -5.61 12.72
N GLY A 95 6.22 -5.93 13.90
CA GLY A 95 6.82 -7.22 14.19
C GLY A 95 5.78 -8.34 14.03
N PRO A 96 6.18 -9.57 13.70
CA PRO A 96 5.24 -10.64 13.34
C PRO A 96 4.29 -11.05 14.49
N TYR A 97 4.64 -10.70 15.73
CA TYR A 97 3.89 -10.99 16.95
C TYR A 97 3.18 -9.78 17.55
N ASP A 98 3.34 -8.60 16.95
CA ASP A 98 2.64 -7.39 17.38
C ASP A 98 1.15 -7.56 17.11
N LEU A 99 0.33 -6.99 17.99
CA LEU A 99 -1.12 -7.11 17.90
C LEU A 99 -1.68 -6.01 17.00
N VAL A 100 -2.55 -6.42 16.08
CA VAL A 100 -3.16 -5.55 15.06
C VAL A 100 -4.67 -5.61 15.21
N LEU A 101 -5.29 -4.44 15.09
CA LEU A 101 -6.73 -4.27 15.04
C LEU A 101 -7.18 -4.32 13.58
N TYR A 102 -8.06 -5.26 13.25
CA TYR A 102 -8.52 -5.45 11.88
C TYR A 102 -9.96 -5.95 11.81
N VAL A 103 -10.60 -5.77 10.65
CA VAL A 103 -11.84 -6.45 10.29
C VAL A 103 -11.50 -7.50 9.22
N PRO A 104 -11.80 -8.79 9.45
CA PRO A 104 -11.57 -9.83 8.45
C PRO A 104 -12.22 -9.53 7.11
N ALA A 105 -11.53 -9.86 6.01
CA ALA A 105 -12.03 -9.68 4.65
C ALA A 105 -13.41 -10.37 4.42
N ALA A 106 -13.70 -11.46 5.14
CA ALA A 106 -14.99 -12.14 5.08
C ALA A 106 -16.18 -11.27 5.56
N TRP A 107 -15.93 -10.24 6.38
CA TRP A 107 -16.95 -9.32 6.89
C TRP A 107 -16.93 -7.96 6.22
N CYS A 108 -15.82 -7.62 5.57
CA CYS A 108 -15.63 -6.40 4.79
C CYS A 108 -14.90 -6.72 3.47
N PRO A 109 -15.54 -7.47 2.54
CA PRO A 109 -14.89 -7.82 1.30
C PRO A 109 -14.71 -6.57 0.43
N VAL A 110 -13.56 -6.49 -0.23
CA VAL A 110 -13.36 -5.45 -1.26
C VAL A 110 -14.27 -5.74 -2.45
N GLY A 111 -15.21 -4.83 -2.68
CA GLY A 111 -16.07 -4.84 -3.86
C GLY A 111 -15.34 -4.26 -5.07
N TYR A 112 -14.69 -5.12 -5.85
CA TYR A 112 -14.03 -4.72 -7.09
C TYR A 112 -15.05 -4.49 -8.22
N ARG A 113 -14.84 -3.45 -9.03
CA ARG A 113 -15.70 -3.14 -10.20
C ARG A 113 -14.88 -2.68 -11.42
N PRO A 114 -15.34 -2.94 -12.65
CA PRO A 114 -14.71 -2.37 -13.85
C PRO A 114 -14.59 -0.85 -13.77
N GLY A 115 -13.47 -0.31 -14.24
CA GLY A 115 -13.10 1.11 -14.16
C GLY A 115 -12.48 1.52 -12.82
N GLN A 116 -12.52 0.68 -11.78
CA GLN A 116 -11.91 1.01 -10.50
C GLN A 116 -10.38 0.98 -10.57
N ARG A 117 -9.75 1.96 -9.93
CA ARG A 117 -8.29 2.01 -9.74
C ARG A 117 -7.86 1.08 -8.62
N VAL A 118 -6.84 0.29 -8.90
CA VAL A 118 -6.21 -0.61 -7.94
C VAL A 118 -4.70 -0.45 -7.95
N GLU A 119 -4.07 -0.86 -6.87
CA GLU A 119 -2.62 -0.91 -6.77
C GLU A 119 -2.14 -2.25 -6.25
N ARG A 120 -0.92 -2.59 -6.65
CA ARG A 120 -0.07 -3.58 -5.99
C ARG A 120 1.19 -2.88 -5.50
N ILE A 121 1.68 -3.32 -4.35
CA ILE A 121 2.90 -2.79 -3.75
C ILE A 121 3.81 -3.97 -3.44
N GLY A 122 5.10 -3.79 -3.68
CA GLY A 122 6.09 -4.77 -3.31
C GLY A 122 7.47 -4.15 -3.13
N TRP A 123 8.43 -5.04 -2.93
CA TRP A 123 9.84 -4.69 -2.80
C TRP A 123 10.60 -5.24 -3.99
N GLN A 124 11.22 -4.35 -4.76
CA GLN A 124 12.25 -4.72 -5.71
C GLN A 124 13.55 -4.90 -4.95
N LEU A 125 14.04 -6.14 -4.92
CA LEU A 125 15.36 -6.41 -4.37
C LEU A 125 16.43 -5.81 -5.28
N PRO A 126 17.51 -5.28 -4.69
CA PRO A 126 18.59 -4.70 -5.46
C PRO A 126 19.32 -5.78 -6.28
N GLU A 127 19.76 -5.43 -7.49
CA GLU A 127 20.63 -6.30 -8.29
C GLU A 127 22.04 -6.41 -7.67
N GLN A 128 22.48 -5.36 -6.96
CA GLN A 128 23.80 -5.28 -6.36
C GLN A 128 23.71 -5.10 -4.84
N ALA A 129 24.53 -5.81 -4.08
CA ALA A 129 24.43 -5.88 -2.62
C ALA A 129 24.55 -4.53 -1.86
N TRP A 130 25.14 -3.51 -2.50
CA TRP A 130 25.25 -2.16 -1.93
C TRP A 130 24.03 -1.27 -2.20
N GLN A 131 23.16 -1.66 -3.13
CA GLN A 131 21.91 -0.96 -3.40
C GLN A 131 20.86 -1.35 -2.34
N GLN A 132 20.00 -0.40 -1.99
CA GLN A 132 18.89 -0.67 -1.08
C GLN A 132 17.70 -1.25 -1.86
N PRO A 133 16.92 -2.17 -1.26
CA PRO A 133 15.64 -2.56 -1.82
C PRO A 133 14.76 -1.34 -2.05
N ARG A 134 14.08 -1.33 -3.18
CA ARG A 134 13.20 -0.24 -3.58
C ARG A 134 11.78 -0.69 -3.38
N ARG A 135 10.96 0.16 -2.77
CA ARG A 135 9.52 -0.01 -2.82
C ARG A 135 9.06 0.30 -4.23
N TYR A 136 8.26 -0.58 -4.82
CA TYR A 136 7.50 -0.25 -6.02
C TYR A 136 6.02 -0.27 -5.67
N ALA A 137 5.30 0.73 -6.15
CA ALA A 137 3.84 0.70 -6.24
C ALA A 137 3.52 0.71 -7.73
N GLN A 138 2.65 -0.18 -8.19
CA GLN A 138 2.14 -0.13 -9.55
C GLN A 138 0.63 -0.02 -9.48
N ARG A 139 0.10 0.97 -10.18
CA ARG A 139 -1.34 1.23 -10.26
C ARG A 139 -1.90 0.69 -11.56
N GLY A 140 -3.19 0.42 -11.57
CA GLY A 140 -3.88 -0.13 -12.72
C GLY A 140 -5.38 0.08 -12.63
N THR A 141 -6.08 -0.31 -13.69
CA THR A 141 -7.52 -0.21 -13.80
C THR A 141 -8.13 -1.59 -13.95
N ILE A 142 -9.12 -1.92 -13.14
CA ILE A 142 -9.90 -3.14 -13.32
C ILE A 142 -10.65 -3.04 -14.63
N ARG A 143 -10.41 -3.99 -15.53
CA ARG A 143 -11.12 -4.11 -16.80
C ARG A 143 -12.29 -5.08 -16.68
N ARG A 144 -12.12 -6.13 -15.90
CA ARG A 144 -13.15 -7.15 -15.67
C ARG A 144 -13.00 -7.75 -14.29
N VAL A 145 -14.14 -8.03 -13.67
CA VAL A 145 -14.22 -8.86 -12.47
C VAL A 145 -14.55 -10.26 -12.94
N ASP A 146 -13.65 -11.19 -12.67
CA ASP A 146 -13.86 -12.61 -12.98
C ASP A 146 -14.42 -13.32 -11.74
N ASP A 147 -14.96 -14.52 -11.96
CA ASP A 147 -15.38 -15.42 -10.88
C ASP A 147 -14.15 -15.98 -10.14
N ASP A 148 -14.35 -16.60 -8.98
CA ASP A 148 -13.30 -17.29 -8.21
C ASP A 148 -12.19 -16.42 -7.60
N GLY A 149 -12.50 -15.16 -7.27
CA GLY A 149 -11.57 -14.31 -6.50
C GLY A 149 -10.41 -13.72 -7.32
N LEU A 150 -10.54 -13.74 -8.65
CA LEU A 150 -9.61 -13.10 -9.58
C LEU A 150 -10.25 -11.84 -10.20
N VAL A 151 -9.40 -10.95 -10.71
CA VAL A 151 -9.80 -9.79 -11.53
C VAL A 151 -8.81 -9.60 -12.68
N ARG A 152 -9.26 -9.05 -13.81
CA ARG A 152 -8.37 -8.60 -14.87
C ARG A 152 -8.06 -7.13 -14.70
N VAL A 153 -6.77 -6.85 -14.54
CA VAL A 153 -6.24 -5.50 -14.37
C VAL A 153 -5.44 -5.13 -15.60
N GLN A 154 -5.72 -3.95 -16.15
CA GLN A 154 -4.78 -3.28 -17.04
C GLN A 154 -3.86 -2.44 -16.15
N TRP A 155 -2.64 -2.89 -15.94
CA TRP A 155 -1.66 -2.12 -15.19
C TRP A 155 -1.17 -0.93 -16.02
N ASP A 156 -0.86 0.15 -15.32
CA ASP A 156 -0.32 1.35 -15.93
C ASP A 156 1.03 1.01 -16.59
N GLY A 157 1.14 1.37 -17.87
CA GLY A 157 2.32 1.12 -18.69
C GLY A 157 2.41 -0.27 -19.32
N ASP A 158 1.52 -1.19 -18.99
CA ASP A 158 1.46 -2.48 -19.67
C ASP A 158 0.51 -2.42 -20.88
N GLU A 159 0.82 -3.18 -21.93
CA GLU A 159 -0.03 -3.30 -23.13
C GLU A 159 -1.17 -4.33 -22.96
N HIS A 160 -1.03 -5.24 -22.01
CA HIS A 160 -1.92 -6.38 -21.82
C HIS A 160 -2.63 -6.36 -20.48
N GLN A 161 -3.77 -7.04 -20.42
CA GLN A 161 -4.50 -7.27 -19.18
C GLN A 161 -3.96 -8.52 -18.47
N PHE A 162 -3.80 -8.43 -17.16
CA PHE A 162 -3.30 -9.53 -16.34
C PHE A 162 -4.38 -10.05 -15.41
N LEU A 163 -4.53 -11.37 -15.38
CA LEU A 163 -5.36 -12.04 -14.38
C LEU A 163 -4.65 -11.97 -13.03
N THR A 164 -5.28 -11.31 -12.06
CA THR A 164 -4.65 -10.92 -10.80
C THR A 164 -5.50 -11.40 -9.62
N PRO A 165 -4.89 -12.10 -8.64
CA PRO A 165 -5.56 -12.45 -7.39
C PRO A 165 -5.99 -11.21 -6.58
N ARG A 166 -7.17 -11.25 -5.97
CA ARG A 166 -7.71 -10.13 -5.20
C ARG A 166 -6.95 -9.82 -3.91
N ASP A 167 -6.15 -10.76 -3.41
CA ASP A 167 -5.36 -10.65 -2.18
C ASP A 167 -3.96 -10.04 -2.41
N VAL A 168 -3.55 -9.84 -3.66
CA VAL A 168 -2.28 -9.17 -4.01
C VAL A 168 -2.47 -7.74 -4.53
N ILE A 169 -3.70 -7.24 -4.45
CA ILE A 169 -4.07 -5.88 -4.84
C ILE A 169 -5.02 -5.26 -3.81
N ARG A 170 -5.16 -3.94 -3.86
CA ARG A 170 -6.19 -3.21 -3.14
C ARG A 170 -6.72 -2.04 -3.97
N PRO A 171 -7.91 -1.49 -3.66
CA PRO A 171 -8.34 -0.22 -4.22
C PRO A 171 -7.32 0.86 -3.89
N VAL A 172 -7.06 1.75 -4.86
CA VAL A 172 -6.28 2.96 -4.58
C VAL A 172 -7.09 3.85 -3.66
N ASP A 173 -6.48 4.30 -2.57
CA ASP A 173 -7.03 5.34 -1.72
C ASP A 173 -6.59 6.71 -2.29
N PRO A 174 -7.53 7.60 -2.67
CA PRO A 174 -7.21 8.96 -3.10
C PRO A 174 -6.23 9.68 -2.17
N ALA A 175 -6.35 9.44 -0.87
CA ALA A 175 -5.50 10.06 0.14
C ALA A 175 -4.05 9.56 0.09
N ASP A 176 -3.81 8.33 -0.38
CA ASP A 176 -2.48 7.78 -0.53
C ASP A 176 -1.76 8.44 -1.72
N ILE A 177 -2.52 8.85 -2.75
CA ILE A 177 -1.99 9.66 -3.86
C ILE A 177 -1.62 11.06 -3.35
N ASP A 178 -2.49 11.70 -2.57
CA ASP A 178 -2.21 13.04 -2.01
C ASP A 178 -0.99 13.00 -1.09
N GLN A 179 -0.87 11.96 -0.26
CA GLN A 179 0.28 11.76 0.61
C GLN A 179 1.56 11.53 -0.20
N GLU A 180 1.55 10.63 -1.20
CA GLU A 180 2.69 10.40 -2.09
C GLU A 180 3.12 11.69 -2.79
N ARG A 181 2.15 12.49 -3.25
CA ARG A 181 2.38 13.79 -3.88
C ARG A 181 3.04 14.78 -2.94
N SER A 182 2.54 14.87 -1.71
CA SER A 182 3.11 15.73 -0.67
C SER A 182 4.55 15.31 -0.33
N GLU A 183 4.84 14.01 -0.27
CA GLU A 183 6.17 13.51 0.10
C GLU A 183 7.18 13.69 -1.03
N THR A 184 6.76 13.58 -2.28
CA THR A 184 7.64 13.52 -3.46
C THR A 184 7.83 14.87 -4.17
N GLY A 185 7.29 15.95 -3.61
CA GLY A 185 7.42 17.29 -4.19
C GLY A 185 6.50 17.52 -5.39
N GLY A 186 5.31 16.93 -5.38
CA GLY A 186 4.28 17.18 -6.38
C GLY A 186 4.03 16.03 -7.35
N PHE A 187 4.64 14.86 -7.18
CA PHE A 187 4.52 13.72 -8.11
C PHE A 187 3.77 12.54 -7.50
N ALA A 188 3.08 11.76 -8.32
CA ALA A 188 2.49 10.50 -7.91
C ALA A 188 2.71 9.42 -8.96
N THR A 189 2.71 8.16 -8.54
CA THR A 189 2.72 7.04 -9.47
C THR A 189 1.50 7.10 -10.39
N GLY A 190 1.69 6.94 -11.70
CA GLY A 190 0.64 7.08 -12.70
C GLY A 190 0.39 8.52 -13.19
N ASP A 191 1.17 9.52 -12.74
CA ASP A 191 1.18 10.85 -13.35
C ASP A 191 1.76 10.77 -14.77
N ARG A 192 1.19 11.56 -15.70
CA ARG A 192 1.83 11.84 -16.99
C ARG A 192 2.82 12.99 -16.82
N VAL A 193 4.01 12.82 -17.38
CA VAL A 193 5.13 13.77 -17.25
C VAL A 193 5.78 14.06 -18.59
N THR A 194 6.46 15.19 -18.67
CA THR A 194 7.37 15.56 -19.76
C THR A 194 8.79 15.83 -19.25
N PHE A 195 9.77 15.68 -20.13
CA PHE A 195 11.18 16.01 -19.85
C PHE A 195 11.60 17.29 -20.58
N GLY A 196 11.82 18.36 -19.82
CA GLY A 196 12.19 19.68 -20.38
C GLY A 196 11.14 20.25 -21.34
N PRO A 197 11.53 21.17 -22.25
CA PRO A 197 10.62 21.75 -23.25
C PRO A 197 10.31 20.81 -24.43
N GLY A 198 10.74 19.54 -24.36
CA GLY A 198 10.60 18.58 -25.45
C GLY A 198 9.21 17.92 -25.51
N PRO A 199 8.87 17.25 -26.62
CA PRO A 199 7.57 16.59 -26.81
C PRO A 199 7.47 15.23 -26.11
N SER A 200 8.55 14.75 -25.48
CA SER A 200 8.60 13.44 -24.84
C SER A 200 7.64 13.40 -23.65
N ALA A 201 6.52 12.70 -23.82
CA ALA A 201 5.56 12.38 -22.78
C ALA A 201 5.80 10.97 -22.24
N GLY A 202 5.60 10.80 -20.94
CA GLY A 202 5.75 9.51 -20.27
C GLY A 202 4.83 9.38 -19.07
N LEU A 203 4.82 8.18 -18.50
CA LEU A 203 4.03 7.77 -17.36
C LEU A 203 4.95 7.39 -16.20
N VAL A 204 4.76 8.02 -15.04
CA VAL A 204 5.52 7.67 -13.83
C VAL A 204 5.09 6.28 -13.39
N LEU A 205 6.00 5.31 -13.45
CA LEU A 205 5.74 3.94 -13.02
C LEU A 205 6.11 3.72 -11.55
N GLU A 206 7.15 4.39 -11.06
CA GLU A 206 7.64 4.23 -9.68
C GLU A 206 8.26 5.53 -9.17
N LEU A 207 8.15 5.77 -7.87
CA LEU A 207 8.82 6.86 -7.14
C LEU A 207 9.67 6.30 -5.99
N TYR A 208 10.95 6.64 -5.92
CA TYR A 208 11.85 6.11 -4.91
C TYR A 208 13.02 7.05 -4.55
N ARG A 209 13.67 6.79 -3.41
CA ARG A 209 14.91 7.46 -2.99
C ARG A 209 16.09 6.48 -3.04
N PRO A 210 17.17 6.75 -3.80
CA PRO A 210 18.30 5.82 -3.93
C PRO A 210 19.06 5.52 -2.64
N ALA A 211 19.03 6.39 -1.62
CA ALA A 211 19.91 6.31 -0.45
C ALA A 211 19.28 6.76 0.88
N PHE A 212 17.98 6.51 1.11
CA PHE A 212 17.13 7.04 2.21
C PHE A 212 16.97 8.57 2.24
N TYR A 213 18.06 9.28 1.96
CA TYR A 213 18.19 10.72 1.88
C TYR A 213 18.48 11.09 0.42
N GLY A 214 18.05 12.28 0.01
CA GLY A 214 18.20 12.78 -1.35
C GLY A 214 16.88 12.95 -2.11
N PRO A 215 16.95 13.51 -3.33
CA PRO A 215 15.76 13.81 -4.11
C PRO A 215 15.06 12.52 -4.56
N PHE A 216 13.75 12.59 -4.69
CA PHE A 216 12.98 11.49 -5.28
C PHE A 216 13.37 11.32 -6.75
N ARG A 217 13.50 10.05 -7.14
CA ARG A 217 13.62 9.63 -8.52
C ARG A 217 12.33 8.99 -8.99
N ALA A 218 12.03 9.17 -10.26
CA ALA A 218 10.94 8.53 -10.95
C ALA A 218 11.49 7.56 -11.98
N ARG A 219 10.93 6.34 -12.04
CA ARG A 219 11.03 5.48 -13.22
C ARG A 219 9.88 5.82 -14.14
N VAL A 220 10.16 6.14 -15.40
CA VAL A 220 9.16 6.65 -16.35
C VAL A 220 9.11 5.73 -17.57
N LEU A 221 7.90 5.34 -17.97
CA LEU A 221 7.66 4.73 -19.27
C LEU A 221 7.39 5.84 -20.28
N TRP A 222 8.22 5.95 -21.31
CA TRP A 222 8.06 6.95 -22.36
C TRP A 222 7.20 6.43 -23.50
N ASP A 223 6.31 7.27 -24.04
CA ASP A 223 5.46 6.93 -25.20
C ASP A 223 6.26 6.84 -26.53
N GLY A 224 7.57 7.06 -26.49
CA GLY A 224 8.48 7.07 -27.64
C GLY A 224 9.94 6.95 -27.20
N THR A 225 10.86 7.56 -27.95
CA THR A 225 12.29 7.51 -27.60
C THR A 225 12.54 8.21 -26.26
N PRO A 226 13.11 7.51 -25.25
CA PRO A 226 13.46 8.12 -23.98
C PRO A 226 14.50 9.22 -24.21
N PRO A 227 14.47 10.33 -23.45
CA PRO A 227 15.37 11.44 -23.68
C PRO A 227 16.83 10.99 -23.54
N HIS A 228 17.19 10.30 -22.45
CA HIS A 228 18.55 9.78 -22.27
C HIS A 228 18.64 8.53 -21.36
N GLU A 229 17.64 8.24 -20.50
CA GLU A 229 17.59 7.13 -19.54
C GLU A 229 16.11 6.81 -19.17
N ASP A 230 15.84 5.76 -18.39
CA ASP A 230 14.49 5.42 -17.88
C ASP A 230 14.20 5.95 -16.46
N THR A 231 15.22 6.52 -15.80
CA THR A 231 15.14 7.02 -14.42
C THR A 231 15.57 8.47 -14.34
N PHE A 232 14.75 9.31 -13.69
CA PHE A 232 14.98 10.75 -13.61
C PHE A 232 14.86 11.24 -12.19
N THR A 233 15.65 12.25 -11.82
CA THR A 233 15.33 13.06 -10.65
C THR A 233 14.06 13.85 -10.95
N THR A 234 13.12 13.87 -10.00
CA THR A 234 11.79 14.48 -10.15
C THR A 234 11.84 15.98 -10.50
N ASP A 235 12.88 16.70 -10.09
CA ASP A 235 13.12 18.12 -10.44
C ASP A 235 13.38 18.37 -11.94
N ARG A 236 13.61 17.32 -12.73
CA ARG A 236 13.78 17.39 -14.19
C ARG A 236 12.50 17.07 -14.96
N LEU A 237 11.42 16.72 -14.27
CA LEU A 237 10.15 16.34 -14.85
C LEU A 237 9.12 17.45 -14.63
N THR A 238 8.16 17.54 -15.54
CA THR A 238 6.97 18.39 -15.38
C THR A 238 5.73 17.54 -15.51
N VAL A 239 4.85 17.55 -14.49
CA VAL A 239 3.55 16.86 -14.54
C VAL A 239 2.65 17.57 -15.57
N THR A 240 2.13 16.81 -16.52
CA THR A 240 1.19 17.31 -17.55
C THR A 240 -0.23 16.86 -17.29
N GLU A 241 -0.42 15.65 -16.77
CA GLU A 241 -1.72 15.14 -16.35
C GLU A 241 -1.56 14.41 -15.01
N PRO A 242 -2.07 14.97 -13.91
CA PRO A 242 -2.00 14.31 -12.62
C PRO A 242 -2.89 13.07 -12.62
N THR A 243 -2.41 11.99 -12.02
CA THR A 243 -3.23 10.82 -11.73
C THR A 243 -4.40 11.24 -10.85
N ALA A 244 -5.60 10.79 -11.19
CA ALA A 244 -6.79 11.12 -10.43
C ALA A 244 -6.70 10.49 -9.04
N ALA A 245 -6.99 11.29 -8.01
CA ALA A 245 -7.21 10.84 -6.65
C ALA A 245 -8.47 9.95 -6.60
#